data_AF-A0A9X6VCR9-F1
#
_entry.id   AF-A0A9X6VCR9-F1
#
_cell.length_a   1.000
_cell.length_b   1.000
_cell.length_c   1.000
_cell.angle_alpha   90.00
_cell.angle_beta   90.00
_cell.angle_gamma   90.00
#
_symmetry.space_group_name_H-M   'P 1'
#
loop_
_entity.id
_entity.type
_entity.pdbx_description
1 polymer ?
#
loop_
_entity_poly.entity_id
_entity_poly.type
_entity_poly.pdbx_seq_one_letter_code
_entity_poly.pdbx_strand_id
1 'polypeptide(L)'
;MLVSKMSKPILVTCLVASMLVGCGTKTTEKLNDKEQASFVNDVNKMVSNRGSGQEVESTFKNKIMKLDKKHASDVLNAYMFSVQQDSGELKVKMGPLQPDLLKVMKDKKVDVTKHESIDKLDDGLVKGLLAEAEKLHLKVKQDKGSETFYLAVDYQYVLDNYGKYMDDDLKTFLQFNKNQSEHEIFDSKNEEFNLKEIASQIKEIEKNESKWKDGNYKESWANSGRYLYSILLGVDHTFFVEDGKMKPNIKKEFESIIKENKGTQVAKMLKDYLSIIEKQNGQINEQVKNEAKDLSMKPFSTYIDIEFGTEETSQQMEVPQENKK
;
A
#
# COMPACT_ATOMS: atom_id res chain seq x y z
N MET A 1 10.89 -86.64 24.04
CA MET A 1 9.62 -86.13 23.48
C MET A 1 9.22 -84.88 24.23
N LEU A 2 8.96 -83.79 23.48
CA LEU A 2 8.06 -82.65 23.76
C LEU A 2 8.21 -81.96 25.13
N VAL A 3 8.96 -80.85 25.20
CA VAL A 3 8.58 -79.46 24.85
C VAL A 3 7.62 -78.81 25.86
N SER A 4 8.11 -77.69 26.35
CA SER A 4 7.60 -76.73 27.32
C SER A 4 6.28 -76.07 26.97
N LYS A 5 5.62 -75.47 27.98
CA LYS A 5 5.29 -74.03 27.98
C LYS A 5 4.65 -73.58 29.30
N MET A 6 5.31 -72.61 29.94
CA MET A 6 4.75 -71.72 30.95
C MET A 6 3.82 -70.69 30.28
N SER A 7 2.63 -70.51 30.83
CA SER A 7 1.66 -69.49 30.43
C SER A 7 1.99 -68.14 31.08
N LYS A 8 2.25 -67.11 30.26
CA LYS A 8 2.34 -65.70 30.66
C LYS A 8 0.97 -65.00 30.54
N PRO A 9 0.71 -63.92 31.30
CA PRO A 9 -0.54 -63.17 31.24
C PRO A 9 -0.67 -62.36 29.95
N ILE A 10 -1.91 -62.30 29.45
CA ILE A 10 -2.31 -61.57 28.23
C ILE A 10 -2.32 -60.08 28.53
N LEU A 11 -1.39 -59.35 27.91
CA LEU A 11 -1.41 -57.90 27.82
C LEU A 11 -2.49 -57.52 26.79
N VAL A 12 -3.57 -56.90 27.25
CA VAL A 12 -4.59 -56.31 26.36
C VAL A 12 -4.01 -55.04 25.77
N THR A 13 -3.40 -55.15 24.60
CA THR A 13 -3.02 -54.00 23.77
C THR A 13 -4.29 -53.46 23.11
N CYS A 14 -4.76 -52.30 23.56
CA CYS A 14 -5.74 -51.51 22.81
C CYS A 14 -5.11 -51.08 21.48
N LEU A 15 -5.41 -51.81 20.41
CA LEU A 15 -5.26 -51.37 19.04
C LEU A 15 -6.20 -50.18 18.83
N VAL A 16 -5.69 -48.97 19.07
CA VAL A 16 -6.28 -47.77 18.50
C VAL A 16 -6.00 -47.85 17.01
N ALA A 17 -7.00 -48.29 16.25
CA ALA A 17 -7.03 -48.10 14.80
C ALA A 17 -7.11 -46.59 14.53
N SER A 18 -5.95 -45.95 14.44
CA SER A 18 -5.82 -44.63 13.85
C SER A 18 -6.26 -44.74 12.39
N MET A 19 -7.51 -44.35 12.13
CA MET A 19 -7.96 -44.03 10.79
C MET A 19 -7.11 -42.87 10.29
N LEU A 20 -6.02 -43.20 9.59
CA LEU A 20 -5.35 -42.30 8.67
C LEU A 20 -6.35 -41.94 7.58
N VAL A 21 -7.20 -40.95 7.86
CA VAL A 21 -7.78 -40.13 6.80
C VAL A 21 -6.59 -39.38 6.22
N GLY A 22 -5.98 -40.00 5.22
CA GLY A 22 -5.00 -39.34 4.38
C GLY A 22 -5.69 -38.16 3.72
N CYS A 23 -5.53 -36.96 4.29
CA CYS A 23 -5.50 -35.74 3.51
C CYS A 23 -4.33 -35.89 2.53
N GLY A 24 -4.57 -36.58 1.42
CA GLY A 24 -3.71 -36.51 0.26
C GLY A 24 -3.68 -35.06 -0.14
N THR A 25 -2.61 -34.35 0.22
CA THR A 25 -2.25 -33.11 -0.43
C THR A 25 -2.09 -33.46 -1.90
N LYS A 26 -3.15 -33.24 -2.70
CA LYS A 26 -3.01 -33.16 -4.15
C LYS A 26 -2.02 -32.03 -4.39
N THR A 27 -0.75 -32.38 -4.54
CA THR A 27 0.29 -31.48 -5.03
C THR A 27 -0.25 -30.99 -6.36
N THR A 28 -0.74 -29.75 -6.36
CA THR A 28 -1.32 -29.18 -7.57
C THR A 28 -0.17 -28.98 -8.52
N GLU A 29 -0.19 -29.71 -9.63
CA GLU A 29 0.85 -29.63 -10.65
C GLU A 29 0.98 -28.16 -11.10
N LYS A 30 2.21 -27.66 -11.04
CA LYS A 30 2.54 -26.31 -11.48
C LYS A 30 2.52 -26.27 -13.00
N LEU A 31 2.11 -25.12 -13.55
CA LEU A 31 2.28 -24.86 -14.97
C LEU A 31 3.78 -24.83 -15.31
N ASN A 32 4.14 -25.19 -16.54
CA ASN A 32 5.52 -25.02 -16.99
C ASN A 32 5.85 -23.53 -17.20
N ASP A 33 7.14 -23.18 -17.25
CA ASP A 33 7.59 -21.78 -17.32
C ASP A 33 6.98 -20.98 -18.48
N LYS A 34 6.79 -21.62 -19.64
CA LYS A 34 6.18 -20.97 -20.81
C LYS A 34 4.70 -20.67 -20.57
N GLU A 35 3.97 -21.61 -19.97
CA GLU A 35 2.56 -21.44 -19.61
C GLU A 35 2.39 -20.38 -18.52
N GLN A 36 3.27 -20.35 -17.52
CA GLN A 36 3.28 -19.33 -16.48
C GLN A 36 3.50 -17.93 -17.07
N ALA A 37 4.55 -17.75 -17.88
CA ALA A 37 4.84 -16.48 -18.52
C ALA A 37 3.71 -16.02 -19.45
N SER A 38 3.12 -16.95 -20.23
CA SER A 38 1.95 -16.64 -21.06
C SER A 38 0.76 -16.18 -20.21
N PHE A 39 0.50 -16.84 -19.08
CA PHE A 39 -0.59 -16.48 -18.19
C PHE A 39 -0.40 -15.09 -17.56
N VAL A 40 0.80 -14.76 -17.11
CA VAL A 40 1.13 -13.41 -16.61
C VAL A 40 0.89 -12.36 -17.69
N ASN A 41 1.33 -12.61 -18.92
CA ASN A 41 1.14 -11.69 -20.04
C ASN A 41 -0.34 -11.49 -20.39
N ASP A 42 -1.15 -12.54 -20.36
CA ASP A 42 -2.60 -12.44 -20.61
C ASP A 42 -3.29 -11.58 -19.54
N VAL A 43 -2.91 -11.75 -18.27
CA VAL A 43 -3.40 -10.91 -17.16
C VAL A 43 -2.96 -9.46 -17.35
N ASN A 44 -1.68 -9.20 -17.64
CA ASN A 44 -1.17 -7.85 -17.88
C ASN A 44 -1.88 -7.17 -19.05
N LYS A 45 -2.18 -7.91 -20.13
CA LYS A 45 -2.94 -7.40 -21.27
C LYS A 45 -4.38 -7.05 -20.89
N MET A 46 -5.03 -7.85 -20.05
CA MET A 46 -6.37 -7.55 -19.53
C MET A 46 -6.35 -6.23 -18.75
N VAL A 47 -5.38 -6.05 -17.86
CA VAL A 47 -5.21 -4.83 -17.06
C VAL A 47 -4.91 -3.61 -17.95
N SER A 48 -4.01 -3.74 -18.92
CA SER A 48 -3.70 -2.67 -19.89
C SER A 48 -4.91 -2.25 -20.73
N ASN A 49 -5.83 -3.18 -20.97
CA ASN A 49 -7.09 -2.92 -21.67
C ASN A 49 -8.22 -2.46 -20.74
N ARG A 50 -7.91 -1.97 -19.53
CA ARG A 50 -8.88 -1.49 -18.53
C ARG A 50 -9.86 -2.57 -18.07
N GLY A 51 -9.42 -3.82 -17.98
CA GLY A 51 -10.18 -4.84 -17.26
C GLY A 51 -10.30 -4.48 -15.79
N SER A 52 -11.51 -4.61 -15.25
CA SER A 52 -11.79 -4.34 -13.83
C SER A 52 -11.09 -5.35 -12.93
N GLY A 53 -10.86 -4.97 -11.67
CA GLY A 53 -10.22 -5.82 -10.67
C GLY A 53 -10.99 -7.14 -10.51
N GLN A 54 -12.31 -7.08 -10.57
CA GLN A 54 -13.15 -8.28 -10.50
C GLN A 54 -12.94 -9.24 -11.69
N GLU A 55 -12.83 -8.72 -12.91
CA GLU A 55 -12.58 -9.52 -14.11
C GLU A 55 -11.19 -10.17 -14.05
N VAL A 56 -10.19 -9.38 -13.64
CA VAL A 56 -8.82 -9.83 -13.46
C VAL A 56 -8.76 -10.93 -12.40
N GLU A 57 -9.38 -10.73 -11.23
CA GLU A 57 -9.45 -11.71 -10.16
C GLU A 57 -10.13 -13.01 -10.61
N SER A 58 -11.25 -12.89 -11.32
CA SER A 58 -11.97 -14.07 -11.83
C SER A 58 -11.10 -14.96 -12.74
N THR A 59 -10.12 -14.35 -13.42
CA THR A 59 -9.20 -15.03 -14.33
C THR A 59 -8.15 -15.84 -13.57
N PHE A 60 -7.62 -15.33 -12.46
CA PHE A 60 -6.51 -15.97 -11.74
C PHE A 60 -6.91 -16.75 -10.50
N LYS A 61 -8.05 -16.45 -9.83
CA LYS A 61 -8.35 -17.00 -8.50
C LYS A 61 -8.25 -18.53 -8.39
N ASN A 62 -8.61 -19.25 -9.45
CA ASN A 62 -8.54 -20.73 -9.50
C ASN A 62 -7.24 -21.27 -10.12
N LYS A 63 -6.42 -20.40 -10.73
CA LYS A 63 -5.17 -20.75 -11.41
C LYS A 63 -3.93 -20.36 -10.61
N ILE A 64 -4.05 -19.43 -9.66
CA ILE A 64 -2.92 -18.90 -8.88
C ILE A 64 -2.17 -20.00 -8.12
N MET A 65 -2.87 -21.04 -7.65
CA MET A 65 -2.24 -22.19 -7.00
C MET A 65 -1.34 -23.02 -7.92
N LYS A 66 -1.49 -22.89 -9.24
CA LYS A 66 -0.65 -23.55 -10.26
C LYS A 66 0.57 -22.71 -10.68
N LEU A 67 0.64 -21.45 -10.24
CA LEU A 67 1.80 -20.58 -10.49
C LEU A 67 2.84 -20.76 -9.39
N ASP A 68 4.11 -20.61 -9.71
CA ASP A 68 5.13 -20.36 -8.72
C ASP A 68 4.93 -18.98 -8.07
N LYS A 69 5.67 -18.73 -6.99
CA LYS A 69 5.51 -17.52 -6.20
C LYS A 69 5.80 -16.24 -6.99
N LYS A 70 6.76 -16.27 -7.91
CA LYS A 70 7.14 -15.10 -8.69
C LYS A 70 6.00 -14.72 -9.64
N HIS A 71 5.53 -15.67 -10.45
CA HIS A 71 4.46 -15.41 -11.41
C HIS A 71 3.12 -15.12 -10.71
N ALA A 72 2.86 -15.73 -9.56
CA ALA A 72 1.72 -15.37 -8.72
C ALA A 72 1.81 -13.93 -8.20
N SER A 73 2.99 -13.50 -7.73
CA SER A 73 3.24 -12.11 -7.32
C SER A 73 3.07 -11.14 -8.49
N ASP A 74 3.57 -11.46 -9.68
CA ASP A 74 3.40 -10.62 -10.88
C ASP A 74 1.90 -10.43 -11.23
N VAL A 75 1.11 -11.52 -11.20
CA VAL A 75 -0.35 -11.48 -11.41
C VAL A 75 -1.07 -10.66 -10.34
N LEU A 76 -0.70 -10.84 -9.07
CA LEU A 76 -1.30 -10.13 -7.96
C LEU A 76 -0.98 -8.64 -8.01
N ASN A 77 0.23 -8.26 -8.41
CA ASN A 77 0.60 -6.86 -8.60
C ASN A 77 -0.22 -6.21 -9.74
N ALA A 78 -0.39 -6.91 -10.85
CA ALA A 78 -1.24 -6.43 -11.96
C ALA A 78 -2.70 -6.25 -11.50
N TYR A 79 -3.20 -7.18 -10.70
CA TYR A 79 -4.51 -7.07 -10.06
C TYR A 79 -4.62 -5.86 -9.13
N MET A 80 -3.62 -5.60 -8.27
CA MET A 80 -3.61 -4.40 -7.41
C MET A 80 -3.68 -3.11 -8.23
N PHE A 81 -2.98 -3.06 -9.36
CA PHE A 81 -3.02 -1.92 -10.27
C PHE A 81 -4.41 -1.72 -10.88
N SER A 82 -5.09 -2.81 -11.28
CA SER A 82 -6.48 -2.75 -11.77
C SER A 82 -7.45 -2.26 -10.69
N VAL A 83 -7.35 -2.77 -9.45
CA VAL A 83 -8.15 -2.27 -8.31
C VAL A 83 -7.89 -0.76 -8.05
N GLN A 84 -6.65 -0.30 -8.20
CA GLN A 84 -6.32 1.12 -8.08
C GLN A 84 -6.96 1.97 -9.19
N GLN A 85 -7.08 1.44 -10.41
CA GLN A 85 -7.80 2.12 -11.50
C GLN A 85 -9.29 2.20 -11.21
N ASP A 86 -9.89 1.10 -10.76
CA ASP A 86 -11.30 1.06 -10.36
C ASP A 86 -11.60 2.06 -9.24
N SER A 87 -10.69 2.21 -8.27
CA SER A 87 -10.77 3.24 -7.22
C SER A 87 -10.83 4.66 -7.81
N GLY A 88 -10.05 4.94 -8.85
CA GLY A 88 -10.09 6.21 -9.57
C GLY A 88 -11.45 6.49 -10.21
N GLU A 89 -12.04 5.50 -10.87
CA GLU A 89 -13.37 5.62 -11.49
C GLU A 89 -14.48 5.77 -10.45
N LEU A 90 -14.44 4.95 -9.40
CA LEU A 90 -15.43 4.98 -8.33
C LEU A 90 -15.32 6.27 -7.50
N LYS A 91 -14.11 6.85 -7.37
CA LYS A 91 -13.90 8.17 -6.73
C LYS A 91 -14.68 9.27 -7.45
N VAL A 92 -14.74 9.24 -8.79
CA VAL A 92 -15.54 10.21 -9.56
C VAL A 92 -17.04 10.08 -9.24
N LYS A 93 -17.54 8.85 -9.10
CA LYS A 93 -18.93 8.58 -8.70
C LYS A 93 -19.22 8.97 -7.24
N MET A 94 -18.25 8.78 -6.36
CA MET A 94 -18.35 9.11 -4.93
C MET A 94 -18.37 10.62 -4.67
N GLY A 95 -17.68 11.42 -5.48
CA GLY A 95 -17.55 12.88 -5.29
C GLY A 95 -18.89 13.60 -5.06
N PRO A 96 -19.89 13.44 -5.95
CA PRO A 96 -21.23 14.01 -5.75
C PRO A 96 -21.99 13.44 -4.54
N LEU A 97 -21.63 12.26 -4.04
CA LEU A 97 -22.30 11.56 -2.94
C LEU A 97 -21.71 11.87 -1.55
N GLN A 98 -20.69 12.73 -1.45
CA GLN A 98 -20.08 13.12 -0.16
C GLN A 98 -21.12 13.61 0.87
N PRO A 99 -22.08 14.51 0.52
CA PRO A 99 -23.10 14.95 1.47
C PRO A 99 -24.03 13.83 1.92
N ASP A 100 -24.37 12.90 1.02
CA ASP A 100 -25.26 11.78 1.32
C ASP A 100 -24.57 10.73 2.21
N LEU A 101 -23.27 10.46 1.98
CA LEU A 101 -22.44 9.61 2.84
C LEU A 101 -22.41 10.16 4.27
N LEU A 102 -22.16 11.47 4.39
CA LEU A 102 -22.14 12.18 5.67
C LEU A 102 -23.52 12.12 6.37
N LYS A 103 -24.60 12.32 5.60
CA LYS A 103 -25.96 12.25 6.10
C LYS A 103 -26.31 10.86 6.62
N VAL A 104 -25.97 9.81 5.88
CA VAL A 104 -26.15 8.42 6.33
C VAL A 104 -25.39 8.18 7.64
N MET A 105 -24.16 8.66 7.74
CA MET A 105 -23.36 8.50 8.94
C MET A 105 -23.94 9.23 10.16
N LYS A 106 -24.37 10.49 10.00
CA LYS A 106 -24.89 11.32 11.08
C LYS A 106 -26.33 10.98 11.47
N ASP A 107 -27.22 10.90 10.49
CA ASP A 107 -28.67 10.79 10.73
C ASP A 107 -29.07 9.34 11.02
N LYS A 108 -28.52 8.38 10.27
CA LYS A 108 -28.82 6.95 10.44
C LYS A 108 -27.88 6.25 11.42
N LYS A 109 -26.85 6.94 11.93
CA LYS A 109 -25.83 6.38 12.84
C LYS A 109 -25.17 5.12 12.28
N VAL A 110 -24.95 5.10 10.97
CA VAL A 110 -24.33 3.98 10.26
C VAL A 110 -22.87 4.32 9.97
N ASP A 111 -21.95 3.45 10.38
CA ASP A 111 -20.54 3.62 10.05
C ASP A 111 -20.29 3.18 8.60
N VAL A 112 -20.26 4.14 7.68
CA VAL A 112 -20.07 3.91 6.23
C VAL A 112 -18.67 3.39 5.87
N THR A 113 -17.75 3.36 6.84
CA THR A 113 -16.39 2.81 6.68
C THR A 113 -16.31 1.30 6.98
N LYS A 114 -17.43 0.70 7.40
CA LYS A 114 -17.54 -0.73 7.75
C LYS A 114 -18.44 -1.49 6.79
N HIS A 115 -17.98 -2.65 6.31
CA HIS A 115 -18.75 -3.45 5.34
C HIS A 115 -20.06 -3.97 5.92
N GLU A 116 -20.08 -4.40 7.19
CA GLU A 116 -21.29 -4.90 7.87
C GLU A 116 -22.41 -3.87 8.04
N SER A 117 -22.13 -2.60 7.71
CA SER A 117 -23.08 -1.51 7.75
C SER A 117 -23.94 -1.39 6.48
N ILE A 118 -23.51 -1.97 5.36
CA ILE A 118 -24.16 -1.81 4.05
C ILE A 118 -25.59 -2.39 4.06
N ASP A 119 -25.78 -3.55 4.68
CA ASP A 119 -27.09 -4.21 4.77
C ASP A 119 -28.13 -3.42 5.56
N LYS A 120 -27.68 -2.46 6.39
CA LYS A 120 -28.55 -1.60 7.21
C LYS A 120 -29.06 -0.38 6.45
N LEU A 121 -28.63 -0.20 5.20
CA LEU A 121 -29.01 0.92 4.37
C LEU A 121 -30.23 0.57 3.51
N ASP A 122 -31.13 1.54 3.40
CA ASP A 122 -32.17 1.55 2.38
C ASP A 122 -31.54 1.53 0.99
N ASP A 123 -32.24 0.94 0.02
CA ASP A 123 -31.79 0.92 -1.36
C ASP A 123 -31.66 2.35 -1.92
N GLY A 124 -30.55 2.60 -2.61
CA GLY A 124 -30.22 3.92 -3.13
C GLY A 124 -28.76 4.05 -3.53
N LEU A 125 -28.37 5.27 -3.94
CA LEU A 125 -27.04 5.55 -4.50
C LEU A 125 -25.91 5.26 -3.50
N VAL A 126 -26.08 5.60 -2.22
CA VAL A 126 -25.07 5.33 -1.19
C VAL A 126 -24.86 3.83 -1.01
N LYS A 127 -25.92 3.04 -0.88
CA LYS A 127 -25.81 1.58 -0.77
C LYS A 127 -25.18 0.97 -2.02
N GLY A 128 -25.58 1.43 -3.20
CA GLY A 128 -25.00 1.01 -4.47
C GLY A 128 -23.50 1.30 -4.56
N LEU A 129 -23.08 2.51 -4.17
CA LEU A 129 -21.66 2.90 -4.12
C LEU A 129 -20.86 2.01 -3.18
N LEU A 130 -21.35 1.78 -1.96
CA LEU A 130 -20.65 0.96 -0.97
C LEU A 130 -20.56 -0.52 -1.39
N ALA A 131 -21.63 -1.06 -1.99
CA ALA A 131 -21.63 -2.41 -2.55
C ALA A 131 -20.68 -2.54 -3.76
N GLU A 132 -20.61 -1.51 -4.61
CA GLU A 132 -19.64 -1.47 -5.71
C GLU A 132 -18.21 -1.42 -5.18
N ALA A 133 -17.93 -0.60 -4.15
CA ALA A 133 -16.62 -0.54 -3.51
C ALA A 133 -16.20 -1.91 -2.93
N GLU A 134 -17.09 -2.58 -2.19
CA GLU A 134 -16.82 -3.91 -1.63
C GLU A 134 -16.53 -4.95 -2.72
N LYS A 135 -17.32 -4.95 -3.79
CA LYS A 135 -17.13 -5.86 -4.93
C LYS A 135 -15.79 -5.67 -5.64
N LEU A 136 -15.25 -4.46 -5.58
CA LEU A 136 -13.96 -4.08 -6.14
C LEU A 136 -12.81 -4.17 -5.13
N HIS A 137 -13.07 -4.70 -3.92
CA HIS A 137 -12.11 -4.84 -2.83
C HIS A 137 -11.50 -3.49 -2.41
N LEU A 138 -12.37 -2.48 -2.36
CA LEU A 138 -12.08 -1.13 -1.88
C LEU A 138 -12.80 -0.90 -0.55
N LYS A 139 -12.16 -0.13 0.32
CA LYS A 139 -12.72 0.39 1.56
C LYS A 139 -13.01 1.87 1.42
N VAL A 140 -14.18 2.28 1.89
CA VAL A 140 -14.45 3.69 2.15
C VAL A 140 -13.79 4.06 3.48
N LYS A 141 -12.98 5.12 3.45
CA LYS A 141 -12.35 5.72 4.62
C LYS A 141 -12.81 7.17 4.74
N GLN A 142 -12.72 7.72 5.95
CA GLN A 142 -12.96 9.14 6.19
C GLN A 142 -11.63 9.81 6.50
N ASP A 143 -11.34 10.91 5.81
CA ASP A 143 -10.14 11.72 6.04
C ASP A 143 -10.16 12.27 7.48
N LYS A 144 -9.11 11.97 8.26
CA LYS A 144 -8.98 12.47 9.62
C LYS A 144 -9.08 13.99 9.64
N GLY A 145 -9.99 14.46 10.49
CA GLY A 145 -10.26 15.88 10.67
C GLY A 145 -11.27 16.47 9.68
N SER A 146 -11.65 15.77 8.61
CA SER A 146 -12.66 16.26 7.67
C SER A 146 -13.93 15.41 7.61
N GLU A 147 -14.94 15.94 6.94
CA GLU A 147 -16.17 15.22 6.60
C GLU A 147 -16.12 14.61 5.19
N THR A 148 -14.91 14.46 4.64
CA THR A 148 -14.65 13.90 3.32
C THR A 148 -14.32 12.41 3.43
N PHE A 149 -14.87 11.64 2.50
CA PHE A 149 -14.63 10.22 2.34
C PHE A 149 -13.75 9.96 1.13
N TYR A 150 -12.90 8.95 1.22
CA TYR A 150 -12.03 8.49 0.13
C TYR A 150 -12.06 6.96 0.01
N LEU A 151 -11.60 6.45 -1.13
CA LEU A 151 -11.49 5.02 -1.39
C LEU A 151 -10.03 4.59 -1.20
N ALA A 152 -9.83 3.52 -0.43
CA ALA A 152 -8.56 2.88 -0.24
C ALA A 152 -8.66 1.40 -0.63
N VAL A 153 -7.55 0.82 -1.07
CA VAL A 153 -7.48 -0.60 -1.41
C VAL A 153 -7.59 -1.45 -0.14
N ASP A 154 -8.37 -2.55 -0.18
CA ASP A 154 -8.40 -3.53 0.90
C ASP A 154 -7.20 -4.48 0.84
N TYR A 155 -6.04 -4.01 1.30
CA TYR A 155 -4.84 -4.84 1.36
C TYR A 155 -5.01 -6.09 2.25
N GLN A 156 -5.87 -6.03 3.26
CA GLN A 156 -6.12 -7.18 4.15
C GLN A 156 -6.81 -8.31 3.39
N TYR A 157 -7.81 -7.99 2.55
CA TYR A 157 -8.45 -8.98 1.69
C TYR A 157 -7.43 -9.74 0.82
N VAL A 158 -6.51 -9.00 0.19
CA VAL A 158 -5.52 -9.59 -0.71
C VAL A 158 -4.51 -10.45 0.06
N LEU A 159 -4.05 -9.98 1.22
CA LEU A 159 -3.16 -10.73 2.10
C LEU A 159 -3.81 -12.03 2.62
N ASP A 160 -5.09 -11.99 3.00
CA ASP A 160 -5.80 -13.16 3.55
C ASP A 160 -6.08 -14.22 2.47
N ASN A 161 -6.53 -13.79 1.29
CA ASN A 161 -6.92 -14.71 0.23
C ASN A 161 -5.73 -15.22 -0.59
N TYR A 162 -4.72 -14.37 -0.80
CA TYR A 162 -3.64 -14.64 -1.75
C TYR A 162 -2.23 -14.60 -1.16
N GLY A 163 -2.05 -14.16 0.10
CA GLY A 163 -0.73 -13.99 0.72
C GLY A 163 0.12 -15.25 0.83
N LYS A 164 -0.47 -16.45 0.69
CA LYS A 164 0.28 -17.72 0.65
C LYS A 164 0.92 -18.02 -0.72
N TYR A 165 0.45 -17.35 -1.76
CA TYR A 165 0.96 -17.53 -3.13
C TYR A 165 2.03 -16.51 -3.49
N MET A 166 2.18 -15.44 -2.72
CA MET A 166 3.16 -14.38 -2.97
C MET A 166 4.59 -14.83 -2.62
N ASP A 167 5.54 -14.25 -3.34
CA ASP A 167 6.91 -14.11 -2.85
C ASP A 167 6.98 -13.17 -1.62
N ASP A 168 8.11 -13.24 -0.93
CA ASP A 168 8.27 -12.55 0.36
C ASP A 168 8.38 -11.03 0.19
N ASP A 169 8.86 -10.55 -0.96
CA ASP A 169 8.97 -9.12 -1.28
C ASP A 169 7.58 -8.49 -1.45
N LEU A 170 6.74 -9.01 -2.37
CA LEU A 170 5.38 -8.48 -2.55
C LEU A 170 4.58 -8.57 -1.26
N LYS A 171 4.66 -9.70 -0.55
CA LYS A 171 3.92 -9.88 0.71
C LYS A 171 4.31 -8.82 1.75
N THR A 172 5.62 -8.55 1.88
CA THR A 172 6.12 -7.52 2.80
C THR A 172 5.67 -6.14 2.34
N PHE A 173 5.70 -5.86 1.04
CA PHE A 173 5.26 -4.59 0.48
C PHE A 173 3.76 -4.34 0.68
N LEU A 174 2.90 -5.34 0.47
CA LEU A 174 1.46 -5.21 0.74
C LEU A 174 1.17 -5.04 2.24
N GLN A 175 1.94 -5.68 3.12
CA GLN A 175 1.83 -5.45 4.56
C GLN A 175 2.20 -4.01 4.94
N PHE A 176 3.26 -3.47 4.33
CA PHE A 176 3.64 -2.07 4.50
C PHE A 176 2.53 -1.12 4.02
N ASN A 177 1.99 -1.32 2.81
CA ASN A 177 0.90 -0.49 2.28
C ASN A 177 -0.39 -0.61 3.12
N LYS A 178 -0.67 -1.81 3.65
CA LYS A 178 -1.77 -1.99 4.61
C LYS A 178 -1.57 -1.09 5.84
N ASN A 179 -0.39 -1.14 6.45
CA ASN A 179 -0.08 -0.34 7.62
C ASN A 179 -0.19 1.16 7.30
N GLN A 180 0.33 1.62 6.16
CA GLN A 180 0.18 3.02 5.73
C GLN A 180 -1.28 3.42 5.55
N SER A 181 -2.08 2.56 4.91
CA SER A 181 -3.50 2.79 4.73
C SER A 181 -4.24 2.91 6.06
N GLU A 182 -3.82 2.21 7.11
CA GLU A 182 -4.46 2.24 8.43
C GLU A 182 -4.01 3.42 9.32
N HIS A 183 -2.83 4.00 9.04
CA HIS A 183 -2.23 5.06 9.87
C HIS A 183 -2.08 6.36 9.08
N GLU A 184 -3.11 7.20 9.17
CA GLU A 184 -3.13 8.48 8.47
C GLU A 184 -2.05 9.45 8.98
N ILE A 185 -1.27 9.97 8.05
CA ILE A 185 -0.13 10.85 8.32
C ILE A 185 -0.48 12.33 8.30
N PHE A 186 -1.69 12.71 7.85
CA PHE A 186 -2.12 14.10 7.74
C PHE A 186 -3.48 14.30 8.42
N ASP A 187 -3.57 15.32 9.28
CA ASP A 187 -4.82 15.79 9.86
C ASP A 187 -5.27 17.03 9.10
N SER A 188 -6.28 16.86 8.26
CA SER A 188 -6.80 17.92 7.39
C SER A 188 -7.46 19.07 8.15
N LYS A 189 -7.91 18.85 9.39
CA LYS A 189 -8.53 19.91 10.21
C LYS A 189 -7.50 20.87 10.77
N ASN A 190 -6.39 20.30 11.24
CA ASN A 190 -5.32 21.04 11.89
C ASN A 190 -4.22 21.44 10.89
N GLU A 191 -4.29 20.92 9.66
CA GLU A 191 -3.27 21.09 8.62
C GLU A 191 -1.89 20.62 9.10
N GLU A 192 -1.86 19.52 9.84
CA GLU A 192 -0.69 19.00 10.54
C GLU A 192 -0.32 17.60 10.07
N PHE A 193 0.97 17.37 9.85
CA PHE A 193 1.52 16.04 9.60
C PHE A 193 1.93 15.35 10.89
N ASN A 194 1.63 14.07 11.00
CA ASN A 194 2.16 13.20 12.04
C ASN A 194 3.59 12.76 11.68
N LEU A 195 4.57 13.60 12.00
CA LEU A 195 5.98 13.39 11.64
C LEU A 195 6.57 12.12 12.25
N LYS A 196 6.08 11.71 13.44
CA LYS A 196 6.49 10.47 14.09
C LYS A 196 6.02 9.24 13.32
N GLU A 197 4.79 9.26 12.83
CA GLU A 197 4.27 8.18 12.00
C GLU A 197 5.03 8.09 10.67
N ILE A 198 5.28 9.22 10.01
CA ILE A 198 6.10 9.27 8.78
C ILE A 198 7.49 8.68 9.04
N ALA A 199 8.16 9.09 10.13
CA ALA A 199 9.47 8.54 10.51
C ALA A 199 9.41 7.03 10.81
N SER A 200 8.32 6.54 11.42
CA SER A 200 8.08 5.12 11.67
C SER A 200 7.98 4.33 10.37
N GLN A 201 7.19 4.82 9.42
CA GLN A 201 6.99 4.18 8.11
C GLN A 201 8.29 4.17 7.29
N ILE A 202 9.08 5.25 7.29
CA ILE A 202 10.40 5.26 6.64
C ILE A 202 11.32 4.21 7.26
N LYS A 203 11.32 4.07 8.60
CA LYS A 203 12.13 3.04 9.25
C LYS A 203 11.70 1.63 8.90
N GLU A 204 10.42 1.40 8.61
CA GLU A 204 9.95 0.11 8.12
C GLU A 204 10.54 -0.20 6.73
N ILE A 205 10.64 0.80 5.85
CA ILE A 205 11.34 0.68 4.55
C ILE A 205 12.82 0.36 4.77
N GLU A 206 13.51 1.12 5.62
CA GLU A 206 14.94 0.93 5.94
C GLU A 206 15.21 -0.48 6.51
N LYS A 207 14.36 -0.95 7.43
CA LYS A 207 14.49 -2.26 8.05
C LYS A 207 14.34 -3.41 7.05
N ASN A 208 13.57 -3.21 5.99
CA ASN A 208 13.32 -4.23 4.97
C ASN A 208 14.21 -4.07 3.73
N GLU A 209 15.16 -3.12 3.70
CA GLU A 209 16.04 -2.85 2.55
C GLU A 209 16.74 -4.09 2.01
N SER A 210 17.26 -4.94 2.90
CA SER A 210 17.93 -6.19 2.49
C SER A 210 17.01 -7.17 1.77
N LYS A 211 15.69 -7.06 1.94
CA LYS A 211 14.70 -7.91 1.26
C LYS A 211 14.28 -7.34 -0.09
N TRP A 212 14.19 -6.02 -0.22
CA TRP A 212 13.60 -5.40 -1.41
C TRP A 212 14.62 -4.82 -2.39
N LYS A 213 15.85 -4.48 -1.96
CA LYS A 213 16.83 -3.80 -2.83
C LYS A 213 17.20 -4.58 -4.11
N ASP A 214 17.15 -5.90 -4.02
CA ASP A 214 17.39 -6.84 -5.13
C ASP A 214 16.09 -7.56 -5.55
N GLY A 215 14.95 -7.13 -5.01
CA GLY A 215 13.63 -7.71 -5.24
C GLY A 215 12.94 -7.14 -6.48
N ASN A 216 11.86 -7.79 -6.89
CA ASN A 216 11.06 -7.37 -8.06
C ASN A 216 10.34 -6.04 -7.81
N TYR A 217 10.15 -5.64 -6.54
CA TYR A 217 9.39 -4.45 -6.15
C TYR A 217 10.28 -3.30 -5.66
N LYS A 218 11.59 -3.35 -5.91
CA LYS A 218 12.56 -2.33 -5.47
C LYS A 218 12.15 -0.90 -5.85
N GLU A 219 11.61 -0.70 -7.04
CA GLU A 219 11.11 0.61 -7.50
C GLU A 219 9.90 1.08 -6.69
N SER A 220 8.99 0.16 -6.32
CA SER A 220 7.80 0.48 -5.54
C SER A 220 8.18 0.88 -4.10
N TRP A 221 9.13 0.17 -3.50
CA TRP A 221 9.73 0.54 -2.22
C TRP A 221 10.45 1.89 -2.29
N ALA A 222 11.25 2.09 -3.32
CA ALA A 222 12.00 3.33 -3.54
C ALA A 222 11.07 4.54 -3.72
N ASN A 223 9.99 4.39 -4.49
CA ASN A 223 8.98 5.43 -4.66
C ASN A 223 8.25 5.75 -3.35
N SER A 224 7.90 4.72 -2.56
CA SER A 224 7.27 4.90 -1.24
C SER A 224 8.20 5.65 -0.29
N GLY A 225 9.48 5.30 -0.27
CA GLY A 225 10.49 5.97 0.54
C GLY A 225 10.70 7.42 0.13
N ARG A 226 10.85 7.68 -1.17
CA ARG A 226 10.96 9.04 -1.72
C ARG A 226 9.75 9.88 -1.30
N TYR A 227 8.53 9.38 -1.51
CA TYR A 227 7.30 10.08 -1.14
C TYR A 227 7.28 10.48 0.34
N LEU A 228 7.59 9.53 1.24
CA LEU A 228 7.62 9.80 2.67
C LEU A 228 8.69 10.81 3.07
N TYR A 229 9.87 10.74 2.46
CA TYR A 229 10.92 11.75 2.71
C TYR A 229 10.55 13.12 2.13
N SER A 230 9.91 13.19 0.97
CA SER A 230 9.46 14.46 0.39
C SER A 230 8.44 15.15 1.29
N ILE A 231 7.54 14.40 1.93
CA ILE A 231 6.64 14.94 2.96
C ILE A 231 7.42 15.32 4.23
N LEU A 232 8.26 14.42 4.76
CA LEU A 232 9.02 14.66 5.99
C LEU A 232 9.87 15.94 5.90
N LEU A 233 10.43 16.23 4.74
CA LEU A 233 11.28 17.39 4.50
C LEU A 233 10.52 18.62 3.97
N GLY A 234 9.19 18.56 3.85
CA GLY A 234 8.37 19.68 3.38
C GLY A 234 8.61 20.08 1.93
N VAL A 235 9.01 19.14 1.07
CA VAL A 235 9.24 19.38 -0.37
C VAL A 235 7.93 19.63 -1.10
N ASP A 236 6.88 18.88 -0.75
CA ASP A 236 5.60 18.87 -1.48
C ASP A 236 4.50 19.72 -0.83
N HIS A 237 4.82 20.51 0.20
CA HIS A 237 3.82 21.33 0.91
C HIS A 237 4.44 22.51 1.67
N THR A 238 3.59 23.43 2.14
CA THR A 238 4.01 24.66 2.83
C THR A 238 3.71 24.68 4.34
N PHE A 239 3.07 23.64 4.88
CA PHE A 239 2.62 23.60 6.28
C PHE A 239 3.71 23.80 7.35
N PHE A 240 4.98 23.58 7.03
CA PHE A 240 6.12 23.79 7.96
C PHE A 240 6.67 25.21 7.96
N VAL A 241 6.13 26.10 7.12
CA VAL A 241 6.66 27.45 6.90
C VAL A 241 5.73 28.49 7.51
N GLU A 242 6.30 29.48 8.19
CA GLU A 242 5.66 30.70 8.69
C GLU A 242 6.62 31.87 8.43
N ASP A 243 6.13 32.93 7.77
CA ASP A 243 6.94 34.09 7.36
C ASP A 243 8.23 33.73 6.60
N GLY A 244 8.15 32.71 5.73
CA GLY A 244 9.28 32.21 4.93
C GLY A 244 10.35 31.45 5.73
N LYS A 245 10.08 31.14 7.01
CA LYS A 245 10.97 30.38 7.89
C LYS A 245 10.32 29.11 8.38
N MET A 246 11.14 28.14 8.80
CA MET A 246 10.64 26.94 9.47
C MET A 246 9.95 27.31 10.79
N LYS A 247 8.74 26.78 11.00
CA LYS A 247 8.02 26.95 12.27
C LYS A 247 8.82 26.32 13.43
N PRO A 248 8.93 26.98 14.60
CA PRO A 248 9.74 26.47 15.72
C PRO A 248 9.28 25.12 16.29
N ASN A 249 7.99 24.81 16.24
CA ASN A 249 7.45 23.51 16.68
C ASN A 249 7.94 22.36 15.79
N ILE A 250 8.01 22.58 14.47
CA ILE A 250 8.54 21.59 13.51
C ILE A 250 10.01 21.31 13.78
N LYS A 251 10.83 22.35 14.01
CA LYS A 251 12.24 22.16 14.39
C LYS A 251 12.38 21.29 15.64
N LYS A 252 11.61 21.57 16.69
CA LYS A 252 11.63 20.79 17.94
C LYS A 252 11.20 19.34 17.70
N GLU A 253 10.23 19.10 16.84
CA GLU A 253 9.77 17.76 16.51
C GLU A 253 10.83 16.97 15.73
N PHE A 254 11.50 17.59 14.76
CA PHE A 254 12.65 16.98 14.08
C PHE A 254 13.77 16.64 15.06
N GLU A 255 14.11 17.54 15.99
CA GLU A 255 15.10 17.27 17.03
C GLU A 255 14.69 16.08 17.92
N SER A 256 13.40 15.95 18.24
CA SER A 256 12.86 14.78 18.97
C SER A 256 13.02 13.50 18.16
N ILE A 257 12.63 13.51 16.88
CA ILE A 257 12.72 12.35 15.98
C ILE A 257 14.19 11.93 15.81
N ILE A 258 15.12 12.88 15.67
CA ILE A 258 16.56 12.61 15.61
C ILE A 258 17.05 11.89 16.87
N LYS A 259 16.56 12.32 18.05
CA LYS A 259 16.95 11.71 19.34
C LYS A 259 16.36 10.32 19.52
N GLU A 260 15.12 10.09 19.07
CA GLU A 260 14.41 8.82 19.17
C GLU A 260 14.93 7.77 18.16
N ASN A 261 15.51 8.22 17.03
CA ASN A 261 15.93 7.37 15.93
C ASN A 261 17.44 7.40 15.68
N LYS A 262 18.25 7.47 16.74
CA LYS A 262 19.71 7.52 16.63
C LYS A 262 20.26 6.35 15.81
N GLY A 263 21.11 6.67 14.84
CA GLY A 263 21.79 5.70 13.99
C GLY A 263 20.98 5.23 12.78
N THR A 264 19.74 5.69 12.61
CA THR A 264 18.95 5.41 11.40
C THR A 264 19.23 6.44 10.29
N GLN A 265 18.83 6.12 9.06
CA GLN A 265 18.96 7.02 7.93
C GLN A 265 18.00 8.22 8.09
N VAL A 266 16.78 8.03 8.63
CA VAL A 266 15.88 9.14 9.03
C VAL A 266 16.59 10.19 9.88
N ALA A 267 17.26 9.78 10.97
CA ALA A 267 17.91 10.74 11.87
C ALA A 267 19.10 11.45 11.21
N LYS A 268 19.81 10.79 10.29
CA LYS A 268 20.85 11.43 9.49
C LYS A 268 20.26 12.47 8.53
N MET A 269 19.19 12.12 7.82
CA MET A 269 18.52 13.00 6.88
C MET A 269 17.96 14.27 7.54
N LEU A 270 17.31 14.13 8.70
CA LEU A 270 16.81 15.30 9.43
C LEU A 270 17.93 16.21 9.93
N LYS A 271 19.07 15.65 10.35
CA LYS A 271 20.25 16.46 10.74
C LYS A 271 20.81 17.22 9.55
N ASP A 272 20.94 16.56 8.40
CA ASP A 272 21.44 17.17 7.17
C ASP A 272 20.49 18.31 6.73
N TYR A 273 19.17 18.07 6.78
CA TYR A 273 18.16 19.08 6.45
C TYR A 273 18.15 20.28 7.40
N LEU A 274 18.19 20.05 8.71
CA LEU A 274 18.30 21.14 9.69
C LEU A 274 19.59 21.97 9.48
N SER A 275 20.69 21.32 9.11
CA SER A 275 21.95 22.01 8.81
C SER A 275 21.85 22.91 7.58
N ILE A 276 21.08 22.51 6.55
CA ILE A 276 20.81 23.32 5.36
C ILE A 276 20.01 24.57 5.74
N ILE A 277 18.96 24.39 6.53
CA ILE A 277 18.09 25.48 6.99
C ILE A 277 18.89 26.46 7.86
N GLU A 278 19.75 25.96 8.75
CA GLU A 278 20.59 26.80 9.61
C GLU A 278 21.59 27.65 8.83
N LYS A 279 22.20 27.11 7.76
CA LYS A 279 23.06 27.89 6.84
C LYS A 279 22.31 29.04 6.17
N GLN A 280 21.00 28.91 6.01
CA GLN A 280 20.11 29.93 5.45
C GLN A 280 19.37 30.75 6.52
N ASN A 281 19.90 30.79 7.76
CA ASN A 281 19.32 31.54 8.88
C ASN A 281 17.83 31.19 9.16
N GLY A 282 17.45 29.93 8.95
CA GLY A 282 16.09 29.44 9.16
C GLY A 282 15.14 29.62 7.97
N GLN A 283 15.60 30.23 6.87
CA GLN A 283 14.74 30.49 5.71
C GLN A 283 14.49 29.23 4.87
N ILE A 284 13.26 29.09 4.39
CA ILE A 284 12.85 28.04 3.44
C ILE A 284 12.69 28.68 2.06
N ASN A 285 13.84 29.00 1.45
CA ASN A 285 13.92 29.58 0.10
C ASN A 285 14.07 28.47 -0.97
N GLU A 286 14.12 28.85 -2.25
CA GLU A 286 14.24 27.90 -3.36
C GLU A 286 15.50 27.02 -3.28
N GLN A 287 16.61 27.56 -2.75
CA GLN A 287 17.82 26.75 -2.52
C GLN A 287 17.54 25.63 -1.52
N VAL A 288 16.92 25.95 -0.37
CA VAL A 288 16.57 24.95 0.65
C VAL A 288 15.60 23.90 0.11
N LYS A 289 14.62 24.32 -0.70
CA LYS A 289 13.68 23.38 -1.33
C LYS A 289 14.37 22.42 -2.30
N ASN A 290 15.28 22.93 -3.14
CA ASN A 290 16.05 22.11 -4.07
C ASN A 290 16.96 21.12 -3.33
N GLU A 291 17.70 21.58 -2.31
CA GLU A 291 18.55 20.70 -1.51
C GLU A 291 17.72 19.68 -0.71
N ALA A 292 16.52 20.04 -0.23
CA ALA A 292 15.59 19.11 0.42
C ALA A 292 15.07 18.04 -0.55
N LYS A 293 14.76 18.44 -1.80
CA LYS A 293 14.36 17.52 -2.87
C LYS A 293 15.46 16.52 -3.17
N ASP A 294 16.70 17.00 -3.38
CA ASP A 294 17.86 16.15 -3.64
C ASP A 294 18.12 15.19 -2.48
N LEU A 295 18.03 15.70 -1.25
CA LEU A 295 18.12 14.88 -0.03
C LEU A 295 17.06 13.77 -0.05
N SER A 296 15.78 14.08 -0.32
CA SER A 296 14.70 13.09 -0.30
C SER A 296 14.87 11.97 -1.34
N MET A 297 15.58 12.24 -2.43
CA MET A 297 15.81 11.28 -3.52
C MET A 297 17.08 10.44 -3.31
N LYS A 298 18.08 10.97 -2.61
CA LYS A 298 19.41 10.38 -2.48
C LYS A 298 19.44 8.91 -2.00
N PRO A 299 18.62 8.47 -1.02
CA PRO A 299 18.64 7.07 -0.59
C PRO A 299 18.14 6.09 -1.67
N PHE A 300 17.44 6.59 -2.69
CA PHE A 300 16.69 5.79 -3.64
C PHE A 300 17.16 5.94 -5.10
N SER A 301 18.16 6.79 -5.35
CA SER A 301 18.57 7.19 -6.71
C SER A 301 19.10 6.04 -7.57
N THR A 302 19.50 4.92 -6.97
CA THR A 302 19.99 3.73 -7.69
C THR A 302 18.90 2.73 -8.03
N TYR A 303 17.67 2.95 -7.55
CA TYR A 303 16.54 2.02 -7.68
C TYR A 303 15.41 2.56 -8.54
N ILE A 304 15.47 3.83 -8.93
CA ILE A 304 14.48 4.48 -9.77
C ILE A 304 15.21 4.93 -11.01
N ASP A 305 14.85 4.38 -12.17
CA ASP A 305 15.24 4.96 -13.43
C ASP A 305 14.51 6.31 -13.54
N ILE A 306 15.26 7.40 -13.36
CA ILE A 306 14.73 8.75 -13.57
C ILE A 306 14.66 8.99 -15.09
N GLU A 307 13.77 8.25 -15.76
CA GLU A 307 13.24 8.65 -17.07
C GLU A 307 11.89 9.33 -16.85
N PHE A 308 11.92 10.52 -16.24
CA PHE A 308 10.79 11.44 -16.26
C PHE A 308 11.28 12.83 -16.70
N GLY A 309 11.08 13.10 -18.00
CA GLY A 309 10.85 14.44 -18.54
C GLY A 309 12.08 15.30 -18.85
N THR A 310 12.78 14.99 -19.95
CA THR A 310 13.43 16.06 -20.72
C THR A 310 12.35 16.84 -21.48
N GLU A 311 12.11 18.09 -21.08
CA GLU A 311 11.49 19.25 -21.79
C GLU A 311 10.20 19.11 -22.63
N GLU A 312 9.81 17.95 -23.16
CA GLU A 312 8.68 17.80 -24.08
C GLU A 312 7.30 17.73 -23.39
N THR A 313 7.24 17.40 -22.10
CA THR A 313 5.97 17.38 -21.34
C THR A 313 5.51 18.77 -20.89
N SER A 314 6.40 19.77 -20.90
CA SER A 314 6.07 21.17 -20.59
C SER A 314 5.30 21.86 -21.71
N GLN A 315 5.41 21.37 -22.95
CA GLN A 315 4.76 21.98 -24.12
C GLN A 315 3.33 21.48 -24.36
N GLN A 316 2.87 20.45 -23.65
CA GLN A 316 1.50 19.93 -23.78
C GLN A 316 0.49 20.56 -22.79
N MET A 317 0.92 21.51 -21.96
CA MET A 317 0.03 22.29 -21.07
C MET A 317 -0.13 23.76 -21.46
N GLU A 318 0.45 24.20 -22.58
CA GLU A 318 0.08 25.49 -23.20
C GLU A 318 -1.14 25.29 -24.10
N VAL A 319 -2.32 25.52 -23.52
CA VAL A 319 -3.57 25.70 -24.28
C VAL A 319 -3.38 26.88 -25.23
N PRO A 320 -3.62 26.75 -26.55
CA PRO A 320 -3.66 27.91 -27.43
C PRO A 320 -4.82 28.81 -27.01
N GLN A 321 -4.52 30.04 -26.60
CA GLN A 321 -5.54 31.08 -26.50
C GLN A 321 -6.09 31.32 -27.91
N GLU A 322 -7.31 30.85 -28.16
CA GLU A 322 -8.06 31.23 -29.36
C GLU A 322 -8.30 32.75 -29.32
N ASN A 323 -7.60 33.45 -30.20
CA ASN A 323 -7.89 34.82 -30.56
C ASN A 323 -9.29 34.90 -31.18
N LYS A 324 -10.27 35.41 -30.41
CA LYS A 324 -11.50 35.96 -30.99
C LYS A 324 -11.20 37.35 -31.55
N LYS A 325 -11.23 37.46 -32.88
CA LYS A 325 -11.48 38.72 -33.57
C LYS A 325 -12.98 38.97 -33.67
#